data_AF-A0A7J6SZ74-F1
#
_entry.id   AF-A0A7J6SZ74-F1
#
_cell.length_a   1.000
_cell.length_b   1.000
_cell.length_c   1.000
_cell.angle_alpha   90.00
_cell.angle_beta   90.00
_cell.angle_gamma   90.00
#
_symmetry.space_group_name_H-M   'P 1'
#
loop_
_entity.id
_entity.type
_entity.pdbx_description
1 polymer ?
#
loop_
_entity_poly.entity_id
_entity_poly.type
_entity_poly.pdbx_seq_one_letter_code
_entity_poly.pdbx_strand_id
1 'polypeptide(L)'
;GRDAGERLVEHPRVSKVSVTGEIGTGKTILEASASTLKKVTMELGGKSPVIIFDDADIDNAVAGALAANFFSQGEVCSNGTRVFVHKSIHDTFLKRVVDRTKRIRVGDPTDPDTQMGALVSEGHLGKVLEYVRIGQEEGAKLECGGQRLTKGSLARGYFMSPAVFS
;
A
#
# COMPACT_ATOMS: atom_id res chain seq x y z
N GLY A 1 16.36 -1.86 14.89
CA GLY A 1 16.95 -3.06 14.25
C GLY A 1 16.50 -4.30 14.98
N ARG A 2 16.63 -5.50 14.37
CA ARG A 2 16.14 -6.78 14.93
C ARG A 2 16.65 -7.07 16.34
N ASP A 3 17.97 -6.96 16.55
CA ASP A 3 18.64 -7.27 17.82
C ASP A 3 18.06 -6.49 19.02
N ALA A 4 17.94 -5.16 18.91
CA ALA A 4 17.33 -4.35 19.97
C ALA A 4 15.85 -4.70 20.21
N GLY A 5 15.09 -5.05 19.15
CA GLY A 5 13.68 -5.41 19.25
C GLY A 5 13.46 -6.73 20.00
N GLU A 6 14.21 -7.77 19.66
CA GLU A 6 14.15 -9.08 20.34
C GLU A 6 14.47 -8.94 21.83
N ARG A 7 15.56 -8.23 22.16
CA ARG A 7 15.95 -8.00 23.56
C ARG A 7 14.87 -7.25 24.34
N LEU A 8 14.20 -6.27 23.75
CA LEU A 8 13.10 -5.55 24.40
C LEU A 8 11.89 -6.45 24.66
N VAL A 9 11.51 -7.28 23.68
CA VAL A 9 10.35 -8.17 23.81
C VAL A 9 10.62 -9.28 24.83
N GLU A 10 11.84 -9.79 24.91
CA GLU A 10 12.21 -10.83 25.88
C GLU A 10 12.41 -10.28 27.29
N HIS A 11 12.82 -9.02 27.43
CA HIS A 11 13.25 -8.44 28.72
C HIS A 11 12.20 -8.65 29.84
N PRO A 12 12.57 -9.23 30.99
CA PRO A 12 11.60 -9.61 32.04
C PRO A 12 10.89 -8.42 32.69
N ARG A 13 11.50 -7.23 32.66
CA ARG A 13 10.89 -5.97 33.16
C ARG A 13 9.88 -5.32 32.23
N VAL A 14 9.73 -5.78 30.98
CA VAL A 14 8.72 -5.23 30.08
C VAL A 14 7.39 -5.91 30.36
N SER A 15 6.35 -5.16 30.72
CA SER A 15 5.05 -5.74 31.08
C SER A 15 4.06 -5.81 29.90
N LYS A 16 4.28 -4.98 28.87
CA LYS A 16 3.43 -4.89 27.68
C LYS A 16 4.28 -4.59 26.45
N VAL A 17 3.92 -5.23 25.34
CA VAL A 17 4.44 -4.91 24.00
C VAL A 17 3.28 -4.39 23.15
N SER A 18 3.49 -3.27 22.47
CA SER A 18 2.56 -2.71 21.49
C SER A 18 3.30 -2.55 20.17
N VAL A 19 2.82 -3.18 19.12
CA VAL A 19 3.50 -3.18 17.81
C VAL A 19 2.53 -2.85 16.69
N THR A 20 3.00 -2.02 15.76
CA THR A 20 2.40 -1.79 14.45
C THR A 20 3.43 -2.18 13.39
N GLY A 21 3.07 -3.03 12.45
CA GLY A 21 4.03 -3.55 11.47
C GLY A 21 3.45 -4.63 10.57
N GLU A 22 4.30 -5.51 10.06
CA GLU A 22 3.87 -6.65 9.24
C GLU A 22 3.56 -7.90 10.08
N ILE A 23 2.75 -8.79 9.50
CA ILE A 23 2.30 -10.04 10.13
C ILE A 23 3.47 -10.93 10.56
N GLY A 24 4.52 -11.06 9.73
CA GLY A 24 5.67 -11.92 10.02
C GLY A 24 6.38 -11.50 11.32
N THR A 25 6.74 -10.22 11.40
CA THR A 25 7.33 -9.65 12.62
C THR A 25 6.37 -9.73 13.82
N GLY A 26 5.07 -9.50 13.61
CA GLY A 26 4.06 -9.68 14.67
C GLY A 26 4.05 -11.09 15.26
N LYS A 27 4.11 -12.13 14.44
CA LYS A 27 4.18 -13.53 14.90
C LYS A 27 5.41 -13.79 15.76
N THR A 28 6.58 -13.33 15.31
CA THR A 28 7.83 -13.46 16.09
C THR A 28 7.74 -12.76 17.46
N ILE A 29 7.13 -11.58 17.50
CA ILE A 29 6.93 -10.84 18.77
C ILE A 29 5.96 -11.58 19.69
N LEU A 30 4.90 -12.18 19.15
CA LEU A 30 3.94 -12.95 19.95
C LEU A 30 4.61 -14.15 20.61
N GLU A 31 5.41 -14.89 19.84
CA GLU A 31 6.16 -16.07 20.31
C GLU A 31 7.15 -15.67 21.42
N ALA A 32 7.95 -14.62 21.22
CA ALA A 32 8.91 -14.13 22.21
C ALA A 32 8.23 -13.57 23.48
N SER A 33 6.99 -13.08 23.38
CA SER A 33 6.21 -12.57 24.51
C SER A 33 5.63 -13.68 25.40
N ALA A 34 5.51 -14.90 24.89
CA ALA A 34 4.79 -15.99 25.57
C ALA A 34 5.48 -16.46 26.86
N SER A 35 6.82 -16.52 26.88
CA SER A 35 7.62 -16.99 28.02
C SER A 35 7.42 -16.19 29.32
N THR A 36 6.92 -14.97 29.19
CA THR A 36 6.75 -14.00 30.28
C THR A 36 5.30 -13.52 30.39
N LEU A 37 4.39 -14.09 29.59
CA LEU A 37 2.97 -13.75 29.53
C LEU A 37 2.72 -12.23 29.40
N LYS A 38 3.54 -11.54 28.61
CA LYS A 38 3.39 -10.09 28.40
C LYS A 38 2.06 -9.79 27.71
N LYS A 39 1.42 -8.69 28.09
CA LYS A 39 0.26 -8.19 27.34
C LYS A 39 0.73 -7.72 25.97
N VAL A 40 0.06 -8.15 24.90
CA VAL A 40 0.43 -7.74 23.54
C VAL A 40 -0.74 -7.04 22.83
N THR A 41 -0.44 -5.95 22.13
CA THR A 41 -1.36 -5.25 21.21
C THR A 41 -0.69 -5.20 19.84
N MET A 42 -1.40 -5.61 18.78
CA MET A 42 -0.83 -5.76 17.45
C MET A 42 -1.74 -5.15 16.37
N GLU A 43 -1.15 -4.35 15.49
CA GLU A 43 -1.77 -3.82 14.27
C GLU A 43 -0.92 -4.23 13.07
N LEU A 44 -1.38 -5.22 12.27
CA LEU A 44 -0.51 -6.02 11.38
C LEU A 44 -0.79 -5.87 9.88
N GLY A 45 -1.22 -4.68 9.45
CA GLY A 45 -1.59 -4.40 8.05
C GLY A 45 -2.97 -4.95 7.68
N GLY A 46 -3.32 -4.85 6.40
CA GLY A 46 -4.65 -5.20 5.92
C GLY A 46 -4.75 -5.39 4.42
N LYS A 47 -5.90 -5.91 3.97
CA LYS A 47 -6.30 -6.01 2.56
C LYS A 47 -7.69 -5.39 2.38
N SER A 48 -7.81 -4.12 2.79
CA SER A 48 -9.10 -3.46 2.97
C SER A 48 -9.86 -3.31 1.65
N PRO A 49 -11.17 -3.60 1.63
CA PRO A 49 -12.02 -3.40 0.47
C PRO A 49 -12.57 -1.96 0.41
N VAL A 50 -12.76 -1.45 -0.81
CA VAL A 50 -13.63 -0.31 -1.12
C VAL A 50 -14.79 -0.86 -1.93
N ILE A 51 -16.03 -0.69 -1.48
CA ILE A 51 -17.23 -1.26 -2.13
C ILE A 51 -18.08 -0.11 -2.66
N ILE A 52 -18.36 -0.12 -3.96
CA ILE A 52 -19.02 0.96 -4.68
C ILE A 52 -20.28 0.40 -5.34
N PHE A 53 -21.44 0.82 -4.83
CA PHE A 53 -22.76 0.47 -5.36
C PHE A 53 -23.11 1.33 -6.58
N ASP A 54 -24.16 0.93 -7.30
CA ASP A 54 -24.61 1.62 -8.52
C ASP A 54 -25.27 2.97 -8.28
N ASP A 55 -25.75 3.21 -7.08
CA ASP A 55 -26.31 4.48 -6.62
C ASP A 55 -25.25 5.45 -6.06
N ALA A 56 -23.98 5.04 -6.02
CA ALA A 56 -22.89 5.89 -5.59
C ALA A 56 -22.67 7.06 -6.57
N ASP A 57 -22.42 8.25 -6.03
CA ASP A 57 -21.92 9.36 -6.83
C ASP A 57 -20.56 8.97 -7.43
N ILE A 58 -20.50 8.88 -8.76
CA ILE A 58 -19.35 8.31 -9.46
C ILE A 58 -18.08 9.14 -9.30
N ASP A 59 -18.20 10.46 -9.18
CA ASP A 59 -17.05 11.34 -9.06
C ASP A 59 -16.44 11.27 -7.66
N ASN A 60 -17.28 11.21 -6.62
CA ASN A 60 -16.88 10.94 -5.25
C ASN A 60 -16.29 9.54 -5.10
N ALA A 61 -16.90 8.54 -5.74
CA ALA A 61 -16.42 7.16 -5.71
C ALA A 61 -15.02 7.04 -6.33
N VAL A 62 -14.79 7.66 -7.49
CA VAL A 62 -13.47 7.68 -8.14
C VAL A 62 -12.45 8.43 -7.27
N ALA A 63 -12.82 9.59 -6.72
CA ALA A 63 -11.95 10.36 -5.85
C ALA A 63 -11.57 9.57 -4.58
N GLY A 64 -12.55 8.93 -3.94
CA GLY A 64 -12.36 8.09 -2.77
C GLY A 64 -11.46 6.89 -3.05
N ALA A 65 -11.65 6.20 -4.18
CA ALA A 65 -10.81 5.07 -4.57
C ALA A 65 -9.35 5.48 -4.84
N LEU A 66 -9.13 6.61 -5.51
CA LEU A 66 -7.78 7.15 -5.76
C LEU A 66 -7.10 7.54 -4.44
N ALA A 67 -7.78 8.28 -3.57
CA ALA A 67 -7.26 8.66 -2.27
C ALA A 67 -6.94 7.44 -1.41
N ALA A 68 -7.83 6.44 -1.40
CA ALA A 68 -7.67 5.22 -0.63
C ALA A 68 -6.52 4.33 -1.12
N ASN A 69 -6.02 4.50 -2.36
CA ASN A 69 -4.97 3.65 -2.94
C ASN A 69 -3.62 4.34 -3.13
N PHE A 70 -3.61 5.66 -3.38
CA PHE A 70 -2.39 6.39 -3.73
C PHE A 70 -1.93 7.40 -2.67
N PHE A 71 -2.75 7.64 -1.64
CA PHE A 71 -2.29 8.39 -0.47
C PHE A 71 -1.09 7.69 0.17
N SER A 72 -0.03 8.45 0.46
CA SER A 72 1.25 7.91 0.94
C SER A 72 1.77 6.73 0.08
N GLN A 73 1.62 6.82 -1.25
CA GLN A 73 2.10 5.81 -2.21
C GLN A 73 1.46 4.42 -2.02
N GLY A 74 0.35 4.33 -1.26
CA GLY A 74 -0.28 3.08 -0.87
C GLY A 74 0.36 2.40 0.35
N GLU A 75 1.35 3.01 0.99
CA GLU A 75 2.06 2.51 2.17
C GLU A 75 1.28 2.80 3.47
N VAL A 76 0.00 2.40 3.49
CA VAL A 76 -0.94 2.65 4.59
C VAL A 76 -1.60 1.33 5.02
N CYS A 77 -1.67 1.05 6.33
CA CYS A 77 -2.24 -0.22 6.82
C CYS A 77 -3.72 -0.41 6.44
N SER A 78 -4.46 0.69 6.30
CA SER A 78 -5.87 0.74 5.89
C SER A 78 -6.06 1.01 4.39
N ASN A 79 -5.02 0.87 3.57
CA ASN A 79 -5.08 1.13 2.13
C ASN A 79 -6.21 0.32 1.46
N GLY A 80 -6.97 0.97 0.57
CA GLY A 80 -8.12 0.43 -0.16
C GLY A 80 -7.74 -0.53 -1.29
N THR A 81 -6.89 -1.51 -0.98
CA THR A 81 -6.17 -2.39 -1.92
C THR A 81 -7.03 -3.20 -2.91
N ARG A 82 -8.35 -3.24 -2.71
CA ARG A 82 -9.31 -3.93 -3.59
C ARG A 82 -10.55 -3.07 -3.73
N VAL A 83 -10.88 -2.68 -4.95
CA VAL A 83 -12.06 -1.86 -5.25
C VAL A 83 -13.10 -2.74 -5.94
N PHE A 84 -14.21 -2.99 -5.28
CA PHE A 84 -15.34 -3.75 -5.79
C PHE A 84 -16.40 -2.77 -6.30
N VAL A 85 -16.74 -2.86 -7.59
CA VAL A 85 -17.62 -1.91 -8.27
C VAL A 85 -18.82 -2.65 -8.82
N HIS A 86 -20.02 -2.10 -8.59
CA HIS A 86 -21.23 -2.69 -9.16
C HIS A 86 -21.17 -2.73 -10.69
N LYS A 87 -21.57 -3.87 -11.27
CA LYS A 87 -21.42 -4.17 -12.70
C LYS A 87 -22.01 -3.10 -13.64
N SER A 88 -23.08 -2.42 -13.22
CA SER A 88 -23.75 -1.41 -14.06
C SER A 88 -22.93 -0.13 -14.25
N ILE A 89 -22.00 0.17 -13.34
CA ILE A 89 -21.18 1.38 -13.38
C ILE A 89 -19.68 1.08 -13.60
N HIS A 90 -19.30 -0.20 -13.61
CA HIS A 90 -17.92 -0.68 -13.67
C HIS A 90 -17.09 0.00 -14.78
N ASP A 91 -17.53 -0.07 -16.03
CA ASP A 91 -16.72 0.40 -17.16
C ASP A 91 -16.52 1.92 -17.13
N THR A 92 -17.55 2.66 -16.73
CA THR A 92 -17.46 4.12 -16.58
C THR A 92 -16.53 4.49 -15.44
N PHE A 93 -16.63 3.78 -14.31
CA PHE A 93 -15.76 3.97 -13.17
C PHE A 93 -14.30 3.65 -13.51
N LEU A 94 -14.02 2.49 -14.10
CA LEU A 94 -12.68 2.04 -14.47
C LEU A 94 -12.01 3.03 -15.41
N LYS A 95 -12.72 3.48 -16.44
CA LYS A 95 -12.22 4.51 -17.38
C LYS A 95 -11.80 5.78 -16.64
N ARG A 96 -12.65 6.30 -15.74
CA ARG A 96 -12.34 7.53 -14.98
C ARG A 96 -11.17 7.33 -14.02
N VAL A 97 -11.08 6.18 -13.36
CA VAL A 97 -9.93 5.84 -12.49
C VAL A 97 -8.65 5.82 -13.30
N VAL A 98 -8.60 5.09 -14.42
CA VAL A 98 -7.41 5.01 -15.27
C VAL A 98 -6.98 6.38 -15.78
N ASP A 99 -7.92 7.19 -16.26
CA ASP A 99 -7.64 8.53 -16.78
C ASP A 99 -7.07 9.46 -15.70
N ARG A 100 -7.59 9.39 -14.46
CA ARG A 100 -7.07 10.18 -13.33
C ARG A 100 -5.76 9.65 -12.80
N THR A 101 -5.57 8.34 -12.73
CA THR A 101 -4.31 7.72 -12.29
C THR A 101 -3.15 8.11 -13.19
N LYS A 102 -3.35 8.12 -14.52
CA LYS A 102 -2.33 8.56 -15.50
C LYS A 102 -1.87 10.01 -15.32
N ARG A 103 -2.67 10.85 -14.65
CA ARG A 103 -2.39 12.27 -14.42
C ARG A 103 -1.72 12.56 -13.07
N ILE A 104 -1.58 11.55 -12.20
CA ILE A 104 -0.93 11.70 -10.91
C ILE A 104 0.53 12.13 -11.14
N ARG A 105 0.91 13.28 -10.60
CA ARG A 105 2.28 13.78 -10.65
C ARG A 105 3.15 13.07 -9.63
N VAL A 106 3.99 12.17 -10.12
CA VAL A 106 5.02 11.50 -9.32
C VAL A 106 6.28 12.35 -9.29
N GLY A 107 6.78 12.71 -8.12
CA GLY A 107 7.78 13.77 -8.00
C GLY A 107 8.50 13.87 -6.65
N ASP A 108 9.34 14.89 -6.52
CA ASP A 108 10.00 15.25 -5.26
C ASP A 108 8.94 15.60 -4.21
N PRO A 109 8.94 14.97 -3.02
CA PRO A 109 7.93 15.24 -1.99
C PRO A 109 8.00 16.67 -1.41
N THR A 110 9.05 17.43 -1.69
CA THR A 110 9.17 18.85 -1.31
C THR A 110 8.57 19.81 -2.34
N ASP A 111 8.27 19.33 -3.55
CA ASP A 111 7.59 20.11 -4.59
C ASP A 111 6.07 20.13 -4.30
N PRO A 112 5.44 21.32 -4.16
CA PRO A 112 4.01 21.43 -3.87
C PRO A 112 3.10 20.87 -4.98
N ASP A 113 3.60 20.70 -6.21
CA ASP A 113 2.85 20.09 -7.31
C ASP A 113 2.90 18.55 -7.29
N THR A 114 3.73 17.94 -6.45
CA THR A 114 3.84 16.49 -6.32
C THR A 114 2.61 15.92 -5.64
N GLN A 115 2.00 14.92 -6.28
CA GLN A 115 0.85 14.20 -5.73
C GLN A 115 1.25 12.82 -5.16
N MET A 116 2.40 12.29 -5.59
CA MET A 116 2.91 11.00 -5.14
C MET A 116 4.46 11.01 -5.11
N GLY A 117 5.06 10.66 -3.98
CA GLY A 117 6.51 10.53 -3.80
C GLY A 117 7.07 9.16 -4.15
N ALA A 118 8.28 8.88 -3.66
CA ALA A 118 8.94 7.58 -3.78
C ALA A 118 8.40 6.58 -2.75
N LEU A 119 8.55 5.29 -3.04
CA LEU A 119 8.39 4.25 -2.03
C LEU A 119 9.53 4.31 -1.01
N VAL A 120 9.30 3.76 0.19
CA VAL A 120 10.18 3.93 1.35
C VAL A 120 11.60 3.37 1.17
N SER A 121 11.77 2.34 0.33
CA SER A 121 13.07 1.68 0.14
C SER A 121 13.17 0.93 -1.19
N GLU A 122 14.39 0.65 -1.62
CA GLU A 122 14.65 -0.20 -2.80
C GLU A 122 14.03 -1.60 -2.65
N GLY A 123 14.19 -2.21 -1.47
CA GLY A 123 13.63 -3.53 -1.19
C GLY A 123 12.10 -3.53 -1.25
N HIS A 124 11.45 -2.45 -0.80
CA HIS A 124 10.00 -2.32 -0.93
C HIS A 124 9.57 -2.12 -2.39
N LEU A 125 10.25 -1.25 -3.14
CA LEU A 125 10.01 -1.07 -4.57
C LEU A 125 10.14 -2.40 -5.35
N GLY A 126 11.17 -3.19 -5.06
CA GLY A 126 11.36 -4.51 -5.67
C GLY A 126 10.17 -5.44 -5.44
N LYS A 127 9.68 -5.53 -4.19
CA LYS A 127 8.49 -6.33 -3.84
C LYS A 127 7.23 -5.85 -4.58
N VAL A 128 7.02 -4.53 -4.67
CA VAL A 128 5.83 -3.99 -5.35
C VAL A 128 5.87 -4.28 -6.84
N LEU A 129 7.02 -4.10 -7.49
CA LEU A 129 7.20 -4.43 -8.91
C LEU A 129 7.04 -5.93 -9.18
N GLU A 130 7.47 -6.79 -8.26
CA GLU A 130 7.25 -8.23 -8.34
C GLU A 130 5.75 -8.56 -8.32
N TYR A 131 4.95 -7.92 -7.47
CA TYR A 131 3.50 -8.12 -7.44
C TYR A 131 2.80 -7.59 -8.71
N VAL A 132 3.31 -6.52 -9.33
CA VAL A 132 2.83 -6.08 -10.66
C VAL A 132 3.04 -7.20 -11.68
N ARG A 133 4.25 -7.79 -11.72
CA ARG A 133 4.57 -8.91 -12.61
C ARG A 133 3.68 -10.12 -12.34
N ILE A 134 3.54 -10.54 -11.09
CA ILE A 134 2.68 -11.68 -10.69
C ILE A 134 1.24 -11.45 -11.15
N GLY A 135 0.68 -10.25 -10.94
CA GLY A 135 -0.69 -9.95 -11.37
C GLY A 135 -0.90 -10.14 -12.87
N GLN A 136 0.07 -9.72 -13.69
CA GLN A 136 0.02 -9.92 -15.14
C GLN A 136 0.17 -11.41 -15.53
N GLU A 137 1.05 -12.14 -14.85
CA GLU A 137 1.28 -13.58 -15.09
C GLU A 137 0.06 -14.44 -14.70
N GLU A 138 -0.67 -14.04 -13.67
CA GLU A 138 -1.92 -14.68 -13.23
C GLU A 138 -3.14 -14.26 -14.09
N GLY A 139 -2.95 -13.37 -15.07
CA GLY A 139 -3.96 -13.01 -16.05
C GLY A 139 -4.75 -11.74 -15.76
N ALA A 140 -4.41 -10.97 -14.72
CA ALA A 140 -5.00 -9.65 -14.50
C ALA A 140 -4.50 -8.66 -15.57
N LYS A 141 -5.38 -7.77 -16.01
CA LYS A 141 -5.02 -6.76 -17.01
C LYS A 141 -4.48 -5.51 -16.34
N LEU A 142 -3.24 -5.15 -16.67
CA LEU A 142 -2.63 -3.89 -16.24
C LEU A 142 -3.15 -2.74 -17.14
N GLU A 143 -4.10 -1.95 -16.64
CA GLU A 143 -4.74 -0.88 -17.39
C GLU A 143 -3.85 0.36 -17.52
N CYS A 144 -3.01 0.64 -16.52
CA CYS A 144 -1.96 1.67 -16.60
C CYS A 144 -0.88 1.50 -15.53
N GLY A 145 0.29 2.10 -15.77
CA GLY A 145 1.35 2.28 -14.78
C GLY A 145 2.13 1.00 -14.45
N GLY A 146 2.55 0.87 -13.19
CA GLY A 146 3.25 -0.32 -12.70
C GLY A 146 4.73 -0.41 -13.12
N GLN A 147 5.34 0.67 -13.61
CA GLN A 147 6.74 0.68 -14.02
C GLN A 147 7.60 1.52 -13.08
N ARG A 148 8.85 1.10 -12.87
CA ARG A 148 9.87 1.94 -12.22
C ARG A 148 10.11 3.20 -13.04
N LEU A 149 10.15 4.36 -12.38
CA LEU A 149 10.48 5.63 -13.03
C LEU A 149 11.98 5.90 -12.91
N THR A 150 12.67 5.90 -14.05
CA THR A 150 14.15 5.99 -14.12
C THR A 150 14.65 7.22 -14.87
N LYS A 151 13.78 8.19 -15.17
CA LYS A 151 14.12 9.40 -15.94
C LYS A 151 14.36 10.59 -15.01
N GLY A 152 15.30 11.45 -15.40
CA GLY A 152 15.54 12.74 -14.74
C GLY A 152 15.88 12.61 -13.25
N SER A 153 15.32 13.52 -12.43
CA SER A 153 15.53 13.53 -10.98
C SER A 153 15.04 12.26 -10.27
N LEU A 154 14.05 11.57 -10.85
CA LEU A 154 13.46 10.35 -10.28
C LEU A 154 14.39 9.14 -10.37
N ALA A 155 15.39 9.16 -11.27
CA ALA A 155 16.31 8.04 -11.49
C ALA A 155 17.09 7.62 -10.24
N ARG A 156 17.27 8.56 -9.29
CA ARG A 156 18.04 8.34 -8.05
C ARG A 156 17.19 7.86 -6.87
N GLY A 157 15.87 7.79 -7.02
CA GLY A 157 14.96 7.37 -5.96
C GLY A 157 14.22 6.08 -6.26
N TYR A 158 13.33 5.70 -5.35
CA TYR A 158 12.54 4.47 -5.43
C TYR A 158 11.14 4.75 -5.97
N PHE A 159 11.09 5.35 -7.16
CA PHE A 159 9.84 5.80 -7.78
C PHE A 159 9.25 4.76 -8.72
N MET A 160 7.93 4.68 -8.76
CA MET A 160 7.17 3.94 -9.77
C MET A 160 5.91 4.69 -10.19
N SER A 161 5.40 4.40 -11.39
CA SER A 161 4.10 4.91 -11.83
C SER A 161 2.96 4.22 -11.08
N PRO A 162 1.91 4.96 -10.67
CA PRO A 162 0.75 4.37 -10.00
C PRO A 162 0.03 3.38 -10.93
N ALA A 163 -0.32 2.21 -10.40
CA ALA A 163 -0.83 1.09 -11.19
C ALA A 163 -2.33 0.87 -10.98
N VAL A 164 -3.03 0.47 -12.04
CA VAL A 164 -4.42 0.00 -11.99
C VAL A 164 -4.51 -1.35 -12.69
N PHE A 165 -5.07 -2.34 -11.99
CA PHE A 165 -5.41 -3.65 -12.53
C PHE A 165 -6.92 -3.83 -12.62
N SER A 166 -7.37 -4.61 -13.61
CA SER A 166 -8.75 -5.09 -13.77
C SER A 166 -8.78 -6.57 -14.15
#